data_AF-A0A957EH69-F1
#
_entry.id   AF-A0A957EH69-F1
#
_cell.length_a   1.000
_cell.length_b   1.000
_cell.length_c   1.000
_cell.angle_alpha   90.00
_cell.angle_beta   90.00
_cell.angle_gamma   90.00
#
_symmetry.space_group_name_H-M   'P 1'
#
loop_
_entity.id
_entity.type
_entity.pdbx_description
1 polymer ?
#
loop_
_entity_poly.entity_id
_entity_poly.type
_entity_poly.pdbx_seq_one_letter_code
_entity_poly.pdbx_strand_id
1 'polypeptide(L)'
;MGEQTLQTMTWLIPVGPLLTFFLIVLFTKHNRTLSWLLAWAATISSLVLAWTVALNVFAEGYHHLEEHPNVVKSAIDWLPVGDFAQGTWLQMGVAVNPLTAVMLLMVSFAIVMIFVYSVGYHNYGQPRGSHIGEPNHGQEDPLIARFFALMSLFAGAMLLLVVSDNLLMLFIGWEIMGFCSYSLIGFWYAREYHLEPGAIPHIPPRKAAVKAFMTTRIADVVMLLGIVYFYRVFGTLNFADALSAHGLETAVHLVSAGIPGLGLMALLLFTGTVGKSAQWPLHVWLPDAMEGPTPVSATIHAAAMVSAGVFMIIRIFPLIAVGMGPQGSPTVGWVIAGIGSFTALMAATIAVAQYDVKGVLAYSTISQLGFMVAAVGMGAYVAAAFHLITHGFFKALLFLASGSVIHGMEHGAMEVHDH
;
A
#
# COMPACT_ATOMS: atom_id res chain seq x y z
N MET A 1 -17.01 22.45 -7.09
CA MET A 1 -17.18 21.97 -8.50
C MET A 1 -18.51 21.22 -8.60
N GLY A 2 -19.04 20.89 -9.79
CA GLY A 2 -20.23 20.04 -9.87
C GLY A 2 -19.95 18.63 -9.32
N GLU A 3 -20.91 18.02 -8.62
CA GLU A 3 -20.77 16.68 -8.00
C GLU A 3 -20.40 15.61 -9.04
N GLN A 4 -21.07 15.60 -10.19
CA GLN A 4 -20.79 14.67 -11.29
C GLN A 4 -19.35 14.79 -11.82
N THR A 5 -18.80 16.00 -11.84
CA THR A 5 -17.40 16.24 -12.23
C THR A 5 -16.45 15.60 -11.22
N LEU A 6 -16.68 15.79 -9.92
CA LEU A 6 -15.86 15.20 -8.86
C LEU A 6 -15.95 13.67 -8.85
N GLN A 7 -17.14 13.11 -9.07
CA GLN A 7 -17.34 11.66 -9.20
C GLN A 7 -16.52 11.10 -10.38
N THR A 8 -16.63 11.74 -11.55
CA THR A 8 -15.88 11.33 -12.76
C THR A 8 -14.37 11.43 -12.54
N MET A 9 -13.90 12.52 -11.95
CA MET A 9 -12.48 12.69 -11.63
C MET A 9 -11.99 11.61 -10.67
N THR A 10 -12.78 11.24 -9.66
CA THR A 10 -12.44 10.19 -8.69
C THR A 10 -12.22 8.84 -9.38
N TRP A 11 -13.12 8.47 -10.30
CA TRP A 11 -12.96 7.26 -11.12
C TRP A 11 -11.70 7.28 -11.99
N LEU A 12 -11.30 8.45 -12.50
CA LEU A 12 -10.14 8.61 -13.37
C LEU A 12 -8.80 8.59 -12.63
N ILE A 13 -8.77 8.85 -11.31
CA ILE A 13 -7.53 8.88 -10.50
C ILE A 13 -6.67 7.61 -10.71
N PRO A 14 -7.17 6.38 -10.51
CA PRO A 14 -6.35 5.17 -10.70
C PRO A 14 -6.15 4.78 -12.17
N VAL A 15 -7.01 5.24 -13.07
CA VAL A 15 -7.08 4.77 -14.47
C VAL A 15 -5.80 5.11 -15.24
N GLY A 16 -5.24 6.31 -15.08
CA GLY A 16 -4.03 6.72 -15.81
C GLY A 16 -2.86 5.74 -15.62
N PRO A 17 -2.40 5.50 -14.38
CA PRO A 17 -1.32 4.56 -14.11
C PRO A 17 -1.66 3.11 -14.49
N LEU A 18 -2.90 2.66 -14.28
CA LEU A 18 -3.36 1.32 -14.69
C LEU A 18 -3.27 1.12 -16.21
N LEU A 19 -3.77 2.08 -16.99
CA LEU A 19 -3.70 2.02 -18.46
C LEU A 19 -2.25 2.08 -18.94
N THR A 20 -1.41 2.87 -18.28
CA THR A 20 -0.01 3.03 -18.66
C THR A 20 0.79 1.74 -18.58
N PHE A 21 0.49 0.86 -17.62
CA PHE A 21 1.05 -0.49 -17.60
C PHE A 21 0.82 -1.23 -18.93
N PHE A 22 -0.44 -1.26 -19.41
CA PHE A 22 -0.77 -1.94 -20.66
C PHE A 22 -0.14 -1.25 -21.87
N LEU A 23 -0.14 0.09 -21.90
CA LEU A 23 0.47 0.85 -22.99
C LEU A 23 1.97 0.58 -23.11
N ILE A 24 2.68 0.50 -21.99
CA ILE A 24 4.11 0.20 -22.00
C ILE A 24 4.36 -1.23 -22.45
N VAL A 25 3.65 -2.21 -21.88
CA VAL A 25 3.85 -3.63 -22.19
C VAL A 25 3.55 -3.94 -23.66
N LEU A 26 2.46 -3.38 -24.20
CA LEU A 26 1.99 -3.70 -25.55
C LEU A 26 2.67 -2.88 -26.64
N PHE A 27 2.95 -1.59 -26.40
CA PHE A 27 3.36 -0.67 -27.47
C PHE A 27 4.74 -0.06 -27.27
N THR A 28 5.10 0.36 -26.04
CA THR A 28 6.31 1.19 -25.83
C THR A 28 7.49 0.45 -25.21
N LYS A 29 7.39 -0.87 -24.98
CA LYS A 29 8.45 -1.69 -24.37
C LYS A 29 9.85 -1.47 -24.96
N HIS A 30 9.93 -1.26 -26.28
CA HIS A 30 11.21 -1.06 -26.99
C HIS A 30 11.67 0.42 -26.98
N ASN A 31 10.75 1.36 -26.73
CA ASN A 31 11.03 2.78 -26.60
C ASN A 31 11.05 3.20 -25.12
N ARG A 32 12.25 3.17 -24.54
CA ARG A 32 12.52 3.43 -23.12
C ARG A 32 12.11 4.85 -22.72
N THR A 33 12.45 5.83 -23.56
CA THR A 33 12.11 7.25 -23.36
C THR A 33 10.60 7.45 -23.28
N LEU A 34 9.88 6.91 -24.26
CA LEU A 34 8.43 7.00 -24.28
C LEU A 34 7.79 6.27 -23.09
N SER A 35 8.36 5.15 -22.65
CA SER A 35 7.83 4.37 -21.52
C SER A 35 7.84 5.15 -20.21
N TRP A 36 8.96 5.78 -19.85
CA TRP A 36 9.01 6.55 -18.61
C TRP A 36 8.29 7.90 -18.72
N LEU A 37 8.24 8.51 -19.91
CA LEU A 37 7.44 9.73 -20.14
C LEU A 37 5.94 9.46 -19.97
N LEU A 38 5.42 8.34 -20.49
CA LEU A 38 4.04 7.93 -20.29
C LEU A 38 3.75 7.70 -18.80
N ALA A 39 4.66 7.02 -18.09
CA ALA A 39 4.55 6.78 -16.66
C ALA A 39 4.49 8.09 -15.84
N TRP A 40 5.32 9.08 -16.19
CA TRP A 40 5.29 10.42 -15.59
C TRP A 40 3.98 11.14 -15.89
N ALA A 41 3.58 11.22 -17.17
CA ALA A 41 2.36 11.89 -17.55
C ALA A 41 1.13 11.30 -16.83
N ALA A 42 1.05 9.97 -16.74
CA ALA A 42 -0.02 9.28 -16.04
C ALA A 42 -0.03 9.59 -14.54
N THR A 43 1.10 9.44 -13.84
CA THR A 43 1.16 9.69 -12.39
C THR A 43 0.97 11.16 -12.02
N ILE A 44 1.49 12.09 -12.82
CA ILE A 44 1.25 13.53 -12.64
C ILE A 44 -0.23 13.86 -12.88
N SER A 45 -0.86 13.27 -13.91
CA SER A 45 -2.30 13.46 -14.14
C SER A 45 -3.13 12.95 -12.95
N SER A 46 -2.81 11.78 -12.41
CA SER A 46 -3.45 11.26 -11.20
C SER A 46 -3.23 12.15 -9.98
N LEU A 47 -2.05 12.76 -9.84
CA LEU A 47 -1.78 13.72 -8.77
C LEU A 47 -2.66 14.95 -8.89
N VAL A 48 -2.76 15.54 -10.08
CA VAL A 48 -3.61 16.72 -10.32
C VAL A 48 -5.08 16.39 -10.03
N LEU A 49 -5.57 15.24 -10.51
CA LEU A 49 -6.95 14.78 -10.23
C LEU A 49 -7.16 14.54 -8.73
N ALA A 50 -6.26 13.81 -8.07
CA ALA A 50 -6.34 13.47 -6.66
C ALA A 50 -6.33 14.72 -5.77
N TRP A 51 -5.45 15.68 -6.06
CA TRP A 51 -5.37 16.93 -5.32
C TRP A 51 -6.58 17.81 -5.58
N THR A 52 -7.09 17.86 -6.81
CA THR A 52 -8.31 18.63 -7.11
C THR A 52 -9.49 18.08 -6.32
N VAL A 53 -9.69 16.76 -6.31
CA VAL A 53 -10.77 16.13 -5.54
C VAL A 53 -10.57 16.33 -4.03
N ALA A 54 -9.36 16.07 -3.51
CA ALA A 54 -9.06 16.23 -2.08
C ALA A 54 -9.25 17.68 -1.59
N LEU A 55 -8.76 18.67 -2.34
CA LEU A 55 -8.91 20.09 -1.99
C LEU A 55 -10.37 20.56 -2.06
N ASN A 56 -11.18 20.04 -3.00
CA ASN A 56 -12.62 20.34 -3.00
C ASN A 56 -13.30 19.77 -1.75
N VAL A 57 -12.97 18.53 -1.35
CA VAL A 57 -13.50 17.92 -0.11
C VAL A 57 -13.16 18.74 1.13
N PHE A 58 -11.96 19.35 1.20
CA PHE A 58 -11.59 20.25 2.31
C PHE A 58 -12.23 21.64 2.20
N ALA A 59 -12.31 22.20 1.00
CA ALA A 59 -12.84 23.55 0.78
C ALA A 59 -14.34 23.65 1.04
N GLU A 60 -15.10 22.58 0.75
CA GLU A 60 -16.55 22.56 0.90
C GLU A 60 -17.03 22.35 2.36
N GLY A 61 -16.16 22.39 3.38
CA GLY A 61 -16.68 22.33 4.75
C GLY A 61 -15.74 22.36 5.95
N TYR A 62 -15.06 23.46 6.25
CA TYR A 62 -14.50 23.62 7.62
C TYR A 62 -15.59 23.57 8.72
N HIS A 63 -16.84 23.94 8.40
CA HIS A 63 -18.00 23.87 9.32
C HIS A 63 -18.95 22.69 9.08
N HIS A 64 -18.79 21.91 8.00
CA HIS A 64 -19.65 20.76 7.68
C HIS A 64 -18.93 19.40 7.85
N LEU A 65 -17.61 19.41 8.04
CA LEU A 65 -16.83 18.21 8.37
C LEU A 65 -17.28 17.54 9.67
N GLU A 66 -17.92 18.27 10.60
CA GLU A 66 -18.38 17.75 11.90
C GLU A 66 -19.80 17.14 11.85
N GLU A 67 -20.72 17.64 11.01
CA GLU A 67 -22.14 17.23 11.04
C GLU A 67 -22.55 16.31 9.89
N HIS A 68 -22.02 16.53 8.67
CA HIS A 68 -22.31 15.71 7.48
C HIS A 68 -21.07 15.68 6.57
N PRO A 69 -20.13 14.72 6.73
CA PRO A 69 -18.94 14.69 5.91
C PRO A 69 -19.34 14.60 4.43
N ASN A 70 -18.93 15.60 3.63
CA ASN A 70 -19.09 15.55 2.18
C ASN A 70 -18.30 14.36 1.65
N VAL A 71 -19.02 13.37 1.14
CA VAL A 71 -18.44 12.18 0.52
C VAL A 71 -18.79 12.22 -0.96
N VAL A 72 -17.78 12.46 -1.80
CA VAL A 72 -17.92 12.20 -3.23
C VAL A 72 -18.08 10.70 -3.39
N LYS A 73 -19.27 10.23 -3.74
CA LYS A 73 -19.58 8.80 -3.89
C LYS A 73 -20.14 8.49 -5.27
N SER A 74 -19.75 7.34 -5.82
CA SER A 74 -20.31 6.82 -7.07
C SER A 74 -20.10 5.32 -7.12
N ALA A 75 -21.12 4.58 -7.53
CA ALA A 75 -21.07 3.12 -7.62
C ALA A 75 -21.70 2.63 -8.93
N ILE A 76 -21.18 1.52 -9.43
CA ILE A 76 -21.64 0.83 -10.65
C ILE A 76 -21.85 -0.65 -10.30
N ASP A 77 -22.97 -1.22 -10.73
CA ASP A 77 -23.26 -2.64 -10.55
C ASP A 77 -22.27 -3.48 -11.38
N TRP A 78 -21.59 -4.42 -10.73
CA TRP A 78 -20.51 -5.19 -11.34
C TRP A 78 -20.86 -6.65 -11.56
N LEU A 79 -21.16 -7.40 -10.49
CA LEU A 79 -21.42 -8.84 -10.55
C LEU A 79 -22.77 -9.16 -9.88
N PRO A 80 -23.72 -9.78 -10.58
CA PRO A 80 -24.96 -10.21 -9.96
C PRO A 80 -24.67 -11.40 -9.05
N VAL A 81 -25.21 -11.39 -7.83
CA VAL A 81 -25.07 -12.47 -6.85
C VAL A 81 -26.46 -12.91 -6.40
N GLY A 82 -26.73 -14.20 -6.45
CA GLY A 82 -28.07 -14.73 -6.16
C GLY A 82 -28.97 -14.76 -7.39
N ASP A 83 -30.26 -14.50 -7.21
CA ASP A 83 -31.22 -14.47 -8.30
C ASP A 83 -31.11 -13.15 -9.07
N PHE A 84 -30.75 -13.23 -10.35
CA PHE A 84 -30.62 -12.08 -11.25
C PHE A 84 -31.90 -11.23 -11.29
N ALA A 85 -33.07 -11.86 -11.12
CA ALA A 85 -34.36 -11.16 -11.10
C ALA A 85 -34.63 -10.39 -9.80
N GLN A 86 -33.91 -10.71 -8.71
CA GLN A 86 -34.05 -10.02 -7.41
C GLN A 86 -33.10 -8.82 -7.26
N GLY A 87 -32.22 -8.58 -8.23
CA GLY A 87 -31.43 -7.35 -8.31
C GLY A 87 -30.34 -7.20 -7.25
N THR A 88 -29.81 -8.29 -6.72
CA THR A 88 -28.66 -8.25 -5.80
C THR A 88 -27.34 -8.23 -6.58
N TRP A 89 -26.62 -7.11 -6.50
CA TRP A 89 -25.36 -6.88 -7.20
C TRP A 89 -24.22 -6.58 -6.23
N LEU A 90 -23.04 -7.11 -6.52
CA LEU A 90 -21.79 -6.57 -6.01
C LEU A 90 -21.46 -5.32 -6.80
N GLN A 91 -21.18 -4.23 -6.08
CA GLN A 91 -20.92 -2.92 -6.68
C GLN A 91 -19.43 -2.61 -6.66
N MET A 92 -18.95 -2.01 -7.75
CA MET A 92 -17.67 -1.29 -7.75
C MET A 92 -17.98 0.17 -7.47
N GLY A 93 -17.38 0.74 -6.43
CA GLY A 93 -17.65 2.12 -6.07
C GLY A 93 -16.42 2.87 -5.57
N VAL A 94 -16.47 4.17 -5.76
CA VAL A 94 -15.46 5.11 -5.29
C VAL A 94 -16.07 6.07 -4.27
N ALA A 95 -15.32 6.34 -3.21
CA ALA A 95 -15.70 7.28 -2.17
C ALA A 95 -14.49 8.11 -1.71
N VAL A 96 -14.63 9.43 -1.65
CA VAL A 96 -13.63 10.32 -1.05
C VAL A 96 -14.22 11.02 0.17
N ASN A 97 -13.78 10.58 1.35
CA ASN A 97 -14.02 11.22 2.64
C ASN A 97 -12.72 11.91 3.14
N PRO A 98 -12.70 12.62 4.28
CA PRO A 98 -11.51 13.34 4.74
C PRO A 98 -10.26 12.45 4.90
N LEU A 99 -10.40 11.24 5.46
CA LEU A 99 -9.30 10.28 5.56
C LEU A 99 -8.73 9.91 4.17
N THR A 100 -9.63 9.62 3.23
CA THR A 100 -9.28 9.27 1.85
C THR A 100 -8.63 10.46 1.12
N ALA A 101 -9.13 11.68 1.34
CA ALA A 101 -8.59 12.90 0.77
C ALA A 101 -7.14 13.13 1.22
N VAL A 102 -6.83 12.98 2.52
CA VAL A 102 -5.44 13.13 2.98
C VAL A 102 -4.54 12.01 2.46
N MET A 103 -5.05 10.77 2.39
CA MET A 103 -4.32 9.65 1.78
C MET A 103 -4.03 9.91 0.29
N LEU A 104 -4.99 10.43 -0.47
CA LEU A 104 -4.80 10.79 -1.88
C LEU A 104 -3.69 11.84 -2.06
N LEU A 105 -3.64 12.85 -1.20
CA LEU A 105 -2.56 13.85 -1.22
C LEU A 105 -1.19 13.20 -1.01
N MET A 106 -1.05 12.42 0.06
CA MET A 106 0.22 11.79 0.44
C MET A 106 0.69 10.75 -0.59
N VAL A 107 -0.19 9.84 -0.99
CA VAL A 107 0.14 8.73 -1.91
C VAL A 107 0.50 9.27 -3.29
N SER A 108 -0.33 10.15 -3.87
CA SER A 108 -0.07 10.67 -5.21
C SER A 108 1.23 11.49 -5.27
N PHE A 109 1.49 12.32 -4.26
CA PHE A 109 2.72 13.12 -4.18
C PHE A 109 3.96 12.24 -4.05
N ALA A 110 3.97 11.31 -3.09
CA ALA A 110 5.11 10.42 -2.88
C ALA A 110 5.40 9.58 -4.14
N ILE A 111 4.36 9.07 -4.81
CA ILE A 111 4.50 8.31 -6.06
C ILE A 111 5.15 9.17 -7.16
N VAL A 112 4.68 10.39 -7.41
CA VAL A 112 5.28 11.26 -8.44
C VAL A 112 6.75 11.53 -8.15
N MET A 113 7.11 11.81 -6.89
CA MET A 113 8.52 12.02 -6.51
C MET A 113 9.37 10.77 -6.74
N ILE A 114 8.85 9.58 -6.42
CA ILE A 114 9.55 8.31 -6.68
C ILE A 114 9.72 8.06 -8.18
N PHE A 115 8.71 8.37 -9.01
CA PHE A 115 8.79 8.21 -10.46
C PHE A 115 9.82 9.14 -11.09
N VAL A 116 9.89 10.39 -10.62
CA VAL A 116 10.91 11.35 -11.05
C VAL A 116 12.31 10.84 -10.69
N TYR A 117 12.49 10.42 -9.43
CA TYR A 117 13.76 9.86 -8.96
C TYR A 117 14.19 8.61 -9.73
N SER A 118 13.24 7.74 -10.10
CA SER A 118 13.52 6.45 -10.74
C SER A 118 14.25 6.56 -12.08
N VAL A 119 14.08 7.66 -12.83
CA VAL A 119 14.78 7.86 -14.10
C VAL A 119 16.29 8.04 -13.86
N GLY A 120 16.66 8.88 -12.88
CA GLY A 120 18.05 9.09 -12.50
C GLY A 120 18.68 7.85 -11.87
N TYR A 121 17.94 7.14 -11.02
CA TYR A 121 18.42 5.92 -10.35
C TYR A 121 18.80 4.80 -11.33
N HIS A 122 18.20 4.73 -12.51
CA HIS A 122 18.54 3.73 -13.54
C HIS A 122 19.58 4.25 -14.54
N ASN A 123 20.31 5.32 -14.21
CA ASN A 123 21.36 5.94 -15.04
C ASN A 123 20.90 6.23 -16.48
N TYR A 124 19.64 6.65 -16.65
CA TYR A 124 19.10 6.97 -17.97
C TYR A 124 19.94 8.08 -18.65
N GLY A 125 20.38 7.82 -19.89
CA GLY A 125 21.27 8.68 -20.64
C GLY A 125 22.73 8.21 -20.67
N GLN A 126 23.11 7.25 -19.82
CA GLN A 126 24.40 6.56 -19.89
C GLN A 126 24.40 5.44 -20.96
N PRO A 127 25.56 4.89 -21.34
CA PRO A 127 25.64 3.72 -22.20
C PRO A 127 24.81 2.56 -21.65
N ARG A 128 24.20 1.80 -22.55
CA ARG A 128 23.29 0.72 -22.19
C ARG A 128 24.06 -0.46 -21.58
N GLY A 129 23.59 -0.93 -20.43
CA GLY A 129 24.12 -2.11 -19.78
C GLY A 129 23.89 -3.41 -20.57
N SER A 130 24.85 -4.33 -20.47
CA SER A 130 24.81 -5.65 -21.11
C SER A 130 24.17 -6.74 -20.24
N HIS A 131 24.14 -6.56 -18.92
CA HIS A 131 23.64 -7.56 -17.98
C HIS A 131 22.12 -7.47 -17.86
N ILE A 132 21.42 -8.58 -18.03
CA ILE A 132 19.96 -8.62 -17.95
C ILE A 132 19.55 -9.34 -16.68
N GLY A 133 18.76 -8.65 -15.85
CA GLY A 133 18.29 -9.19 -14.58
C GLY A 133 19.32 -9.06 -13.44
N GLU A 134 20.34 -8.23 -13.63
CA GLU A 134 21.34 -7.85 -12.61
C GLU A 134 21.52 -6.33 -12.63
N PRO A 135 21.94 -5.71 -11.52
CA PRO A 135 22.36 -4.30 -11.52
C PRO A 135 23.52 -4.07 -12.49
N ASN A 136 23.46 -3.01 -13.31
CA ASN A 136 24.47 -2.70 -14.34
C ASN A 136 25.45 -1.58 -13.94
N HIS A 137 25.45 -1.13 -12.68
CA HIS A 137 26.36 -0.16 -12.05
C HIS A 137 26.98 0.91 -12.98
N GLY A 138 26.45 2.14 -12.95
CA GLY A 138 26.94 3.26 -13.78
C GLY A 138 26.47 3.21 -15.25
N GLN A 139 25.89 2.11 -15.71
CA GLN A 139 25.24 1.98 -17.02
C GLN A 139 23.71 2.00 -16.91
N GLU A 140 23.05 2.31 -18.03
CA GLU A 140 21.58 2.33 -18.08
C GLU A 140 21.01 0.90 -18.00
N ASP A 141 20.04 0.69 -17.10
CA ASP A 141 19.39 -0.61 -16.93
C ASP A 141 18.56 -1.01 -18.19
N PRO A 142 18.84 -2.16 -18.83
CA PRO A 142 18.16 -2.57 -20.06
C PRO A 142 16.67 -2.88 -19.88
N LEU A 143 16.20 -3.07 -18.64
CA LEU A 143 14.83 -3.42 -18.27
C LEU A 143 14.02 -2.21 -17.75
N ILE A 144 14.50 -0.98 -17.92
CA ILE A 144 13.83 0.26 -17.45
C ILE A 144 12.35 0.37 -17.90
N ALA A 145 12.00 -0.06 -19.11
CA ALA A 145 10.61 -0.05 -19.57
C ALA A 145 9.72 -1.02 -18.76
N ARG A 146 10.23 -2.21 -18.43
CA ARG A 146 9.53 -3.18 -17.56
C ARG A 146 9.37 -2.62 -16.15
N PHE A 147 10.38 -1.93 -15.64
CA PHE A 147 10.33 -1.26 -14.35
C PHE A 147 9.18 -0.25 -14.30
N PHE A 148 9.11 0.70 -15.25
CA PHE A 148 8.05 1.72 -15.27
C PHE A 148 6.65 1.16 -15.51
N ALA A 149 6.53 0.08 -16.28
CA ALA A 149 5.25 -0.62 -16.42
C ALA A 149 4.75 -1.13 -15.06
N LEU A 150 5.58 -1.91 -14.36
CA LEU A 150 5.22 -2.51 -13.06
C LEU A 150 5.00 -1.45 -11.98
N MET A 151 5.82 -0.39 -11.95
CA MET A 151 5.61 0.74 -11.03
C MET A 151 4.29 1.46 -11.30
N SER A 152 3.89 1.62 -12.57
CA SER A 152 2.60 2.24 -12.95
C SER A 152 1.41 1.38 -12.50
N LEU A 153 1.50 0.05 -12.68
CA LEU A 153 0.50 -0.87 -12.18
C LEU A 153 0.38 -0.81 -10.65
N PHE A 154 1.52 -0.73 -9.94
CA PHE A 154 1.56 -0.57 -8.49
C PHE A 154 0.86 0.73 -8.06
N ALA A 155 1.26 1.85 -8.65
CA ALA A 155 0.68 3.16 -8.35
C ALA A 155 -0.83 3.18 -8.58
N GLY A 156 -1.28 2.64 -9.72
CA GLY A 156 -2.69 2.52 -10.06
C GLY A 156 -3.46 1.66 -9.07
N ALA A 157 -2.90 0.52 -8.66
CA ALA A 157 -3.50 -0.36 -7.67
C ALA A 157 -3.62 0.27 -6.28
N MET A 158 -2.60 1.02 -5.84
CA MET A 158 -2.66 1.75 -4.58
C MET A 158 -3.71 2.87 -4.62
N LEU A 159 -3.76 3.64 -5.71
CA LEU A 159 -4.76 4.69 -5.88
C LEU A 159 -6.18 4.11 -5.93
N LEU A 160 -6.36 2.96 -6.62
CA LEU A 160 -7.63 2.22 -6.68
C LEU A 160 -8.08 1.83 -5.28
N LEU A 161 -7.16 1.27 -4.49
CA LEU A 161 -7.40 0.88 -3.11
C LEU A 161 -7.86 2.06 -2.26
N VAL A 162 -7.19 3.21 -2.37
CA VAL A 162 -7.50 4.41 -1.59
C VAL A 162 -8.91 4.91 -1.91
N VAL A 163 -9.27 5.03 -3.20
CA VAL A 163 -10.60 5.53 -3.60
C VAL A 163 -11.73 4.52 -3.40
N SER A 164 -11.43 3.24 -3.20
CA SER A 164 -12.46 2.18 -3.07
C SER A 164 -13.43 2.48 -1.93
N ASP A 165 -14.74 2.34 -2.17
CA ASP A 165 -15.79 2.52 -1.15
C ASP A 165 -16.22 1.21 -0.47
N ASN A 166 -15.73 0.07 -0.96
CA ASN A 166 -16.09 -1.25 -0.51
C ASN A 166 -14.89 -2.18 -0.37
N LEU A 167 -15.05 -3.22 0.46
CA LEU A 167 -13.99 -4.19 0.78
C LEU A 167 -13.49 -4.98 -0.44
N LEU A 168 -14.36 -5.27 -1.42
CA LEU A 168 -13.98 -6.08 -2.58
C LEU A 168 -13.07 -5.32 -3.53
N MET A 169 -13.43 -4.07 -3.86
CA MET A 169 -12.60 -3.22 -4.70
C MET A 169 -11.27 -2.88 -4.01
N LEU A 170 -11.30 -2.66 -2.69
CA LEU A 170 -10.10 -2.54 -1.86
C LEU A 170 -9.22 -3.79 -1.98
N PHE A 171 -9.82 -4.99 -1.90
CA PHE A 171 -9.11 -6.27 -2.03
C PHE A 171 -8.53 -6.48 -3.43
N ILE A 172 -9.20 -6.02 -4.50
CA ILE A 172 -8.65 -6.08 -5.86
C ILE A 172 -7.36 -5.23 -5.95
N GLY A 173 -7.39 -3.99 -5.46
CA GLY A 173 -6.18 -3.15 -5.41
C GLY A 173 -5.07 -3.77 -4.55
N TRP A 174 -5.45 -4.34 -3.42
CA TRP A 174 -4.57 -5.06 -2.48
C TRP A 174 -3.80 -6.22 -3.13
N GLU A 175 -4.51 -6.99 -3.95
CA GLU A 175 -4.00 -8.15 -4.67
C GLU A 175 -3.09 -7.78 -5.84
N ILE A 176 -3.50 -6.78 -6.63
CA ILE A 176 -2.67 -6.26 -7.71
C ILE A 176 -1.35 -5.71 -7.16
N MET A 177 -1.39 -5.00 -6.02
CA MET A 177 -0.16 -4.55 -5.36
C MET A 177 0.73 -5.71 -4.90
N GLY A 178 0.15 -6.80 -4.38
CA GLY A 178 0.92 -8.01 -4.03
C GLY A 178 1.63 -8.65 -5.22
N PHE A 179 0.99 -8.65 -6.39
CA PHE A 179 1.63 -9.10 -7.64
C PHE A 179 2.75 -8.13 -8.09
N CYS A 180 2.51 -6.82 -7.99
CA CYS A 180 3.51 -5.82 -8.34
C CYS A 180 4.74 -5.92 -7.43
N SER A 181 4.53 -6.08 -6.11
CA SER A 181 5.63 -6.21 -5.15
C SER A 181 6.46 -7.46 -5.42
N TYR A 182 5.84 -8.60 -5.72
CA TYR A 182 6.56 -9.81 -6.15
C TYR A 182 7.46 -9.53 -7.37
N SER A 183 6.89 -8.91 -8.40
CA SER A 183 7.57 -8.67 -9.67
C SER A 183 8.72 -7.65 -9.56
N LEU A 184 8.59 -6.67 -8.66
CA LEU A 184 9.55 -5.59 -8.46
C LEU A 184 10.64 -5.91 -7.44
N ILE A 185 10.34 -6.69 -6.39
CA ILE A 185 11.37 -7.24 -5.50
C ILE A 185 12.28 -8.17 -6.30
N GLY A 186 11.68 -9.02 -7.14
CA GLY A 186 12.40 -9.93 -8.04
C GLY A 186 12.85 -9.28 -9.35
N PHE A 187 12.97 -7.95 -9.42
CA PHE A 187 13.29 -7.25 -10.67
C PHE A 187 14.64 -7.70 -11.25
N TRP A 188 15.68 -7.72 -10.41
CA TRP A 188 16.98 -8.29 -10.74
C TRP A 188 17.01 -9.79 -10.46
N TYR A 189 16.21 -10.52 -11.23
CA TYR A 189 16.04 -11.95 -11.04
C TYR A 189 17.33 -12.76 -11.26
N ALA A 190 18.26 -12.34 -12.11
CA ALA A 190 19.48 -13.12 -12.38
C ALA A 190 20.56 -13.01 -11.29
N ARG A 191 20.46 -12.02 -10.39
CA ARG A 191 21.43 -11.82 -9.31
C ARG A 191 21.48 -13.01 -8.34
N GLU A 192 22.67 -13.57 -8.19
CA GLU A 192 23.00 -14.59 -7.20
C GLU A 192 24.08 -14.11 -6.24
N TYR A 193 24.02 -14.58 -5.00
CA TYR A 193 25.03 -14.27 -3.98
C TYR A 193 25.84 -15.53 -3.67
N HIS A 194 27.16 -15.43 -3.78
CA HIS A 194 28.06 -16.46 -3.31
C HIS A 194 28.38 -16.19 -1.84
N LEU A 195 28.14 -17.19 -0.98
CA LEU A 195 28.40 -17.08 0.46
C LEU A 195 29.91 -17.10 0.70
N GLU A 196 30.51 -15.91 0.81
CA GLU A 196 31.87 -15.77 1.31
C GLU A 196 31.87 -15.84 2.84
N PRO A 197 32.86 -16.50 3.47
CA PRO A 197 32.99 -16.54 4.92
C PRO A 197 33.12 -15.13 5.51
N GLY A 198 32.16 -14.71 6.34
CA GLY A 198 32.13 -13.39 6.98
C GLY A 198 31.36 -12.30 6.23
N ALA A 199 30.82 -12.59 5.04
CA ALA A 199 29.95 -11.66 4.33
C ALA A 199 28.56 -11.55 5.00
N ILE A 200 27.92 -10.39 4.84
CA ILE A 200 26.54 -10.16 5.29
C ILE A 200 25.62 -11.15 4.56
N PRO A 201 24.76 -11.92 5.25
CA PRO A 201 23.90 -12.88 4.59
C PRO A 201 22.86 -12.16 3.71
N HIS A 202 22.94 -12.39 2.41
CA HIS A 202 21.98 -11.88 1.42
C HIS A 202 21.13 -13.01 0.84
N ILE A 203 19.89 -12.68 0.47
CA ILE A 203 18.96 -13.60 -0.17
C ILE A 203 18.80 -13.20 -1.64
N PRO A 204 18.89 -14.14 -2.60
CA PRO A 204 18.69 -13.81 -4.01
C PRO A 204 17.33 -13.13 -4.25
N PRO A 205 17.22 -12.11 -5.12
CA PRO A 205 15.99 -11.35 -5.33
C PRO A 205 14.78 -12.23 -5.71
N ARG A 206 14.99 -13.33 -6.43
CA ARG A 206 13.92 -14.31 -6.74
C ARG A 206 13.34 -14.95 -5.49
N LYS A 207 14.19 -15.35 -4.55
CA LYS A 207 13.76 -16.00 -3.29
C LYS A 207 13.11 -14.98 -2.37
N ALA A 208 13.66 -13.77 -2.31
CA ALA A 208 13.05 -12.65 -1.57
C ALA A 208 11.64 -12.32 -2.08
N ALA A 209 11.45 -12.25 -3.40
CA ALA A 209 10.15 -12.02 -4.02
C ALA A 209 9.12 -13.10 -3.64
N VAL A 210 9.50 -14.38 -3.73
CA VAL A 210 8.62 -15.51 -3.34
C VAL A 210 8.28 -15.43 -1.86
N LYS A 211 9.26 -15.15 -0.98
CA LYS A 211 9.04 -15.00 0.46
C LYS A 211 8.04 -13.88 0.76
N ALA A 212 8.15 -12.74 0.09
CA ALA A 212 7.22 -11.62 0.23
C ALA A 212 5.81 -11.96 -0.27
N PHE A 213 5.71 -12.58 -1.44
CA PHE A 213 4.42 -12.96 -1.98
C PHE A 213 3.73 -14.00 -1.10
N MET A 214 4.41 -15.07 -0.71
CA MET A 214 3.81 -16.16 0.08
C MET A 214 3.44 -15.71 1.50
N THR A 215 4.30 -14.95 2.17
CA THR A 215 4.01 -14.45 3.53
C THR A 215 2.77 -13.55 3.54
N THR A 216 2.66 -12.65 2.56
CA THR A 216 1.48 -11.76 2.46
C THR A 216 0.24 -12.50 1.99
N ARG A 217 0.39 -13.47 1.08
CA ARG A 217 -0.70 -14.31 0.56
C ARG A 217 -1.44 -15.05 1.66
N ILE A 218 -0.72 -15.61 2.64
CA ILE A 218 -1.34 -16.34 3.76
C ILE A 218 -2.30 -15.43 4.53
N ALA A 219 -1.86 -14.21 4.85
CA ALA A 219 -2.71 -13.19 5.46
C ALA A 219 -3.89 -12.79 4.57
N ASP A 220 -3.65 -12.61 3.27
CA ASP A 220 -4.67 -12.19 2.31
C ASP A 220 -5.82 -13.22 2.23
N VAL A 221 -5.51 -14.53 2.32
CA VAL A 221 -6.51 -15.61 2.35
C VAL A 221 -7.35 -15.57 3.63
N VAL A 222 -6.74 -15.31 4.79
CA VAL A 222 -7.49 -15.21 6.05
C VAL A 222 -8.35 -13.94 6.07
N MET A 223 -7.84 -12.83 5.54
CA MET A 223 -8.60 -11.60 5.35
C MET A 223 -9.79 -11.84 4.41
N LEU A 224 -9.65 -12.63 3.35
CA LEU A 224 -10.75 -12.99 2.45
C LEU A 224 -11.89 -13.72 3.20
N LEU A 225 -11.58 -14.58 4.17
CA LEU A 225 -12.60 -15.18 5.05
C LEU A 225 -13.33 -14.10 5.86
N GLY A 226 -12.61 -13.08 6.33
CA GLY A 226 -13.18 -11.90 6.97
C GLY A 226 -14.12 -11.11 6.05
N ILE A 227 -13.76 -10.94 4.78
CA ILE A 227 -14.58 -10.25 3.77
C ILE A 227 -15.87 -11.05 3.48
N VAL A 228 -15.75 -12.39 3.36
CA VAL A 228 -16.93 -13.26 3.17
C VAL A 228 -17.84 -13.21 4.39
N TYR A 229 -17.29 -13.22 5.60
CA TYR A 229 -18.06 -13.08 6.82
C TYR A 229 -18.76 -11.71 6.89
N PHE A 230 -18.05 -10.64 6.53
CA PHE A 230 -18.60 -9.29 6.42
C PHE A 230 -19.81 -9.24 5.50
N TYR A 231 -19.68 -9.76 4.27
CA TYR A 231 -20.80 -9.81 3.32
C TYR A 231 -21.97 -10.62 3.87
N ARG A 232 -21.70 -11.74 4.54
CA ARG A 232 -22.75 -12.61 5.08
C ARG A 232 -23.58 -11.94 6.18
N VAL A 233 -22.97 -11.07 6.98
CA VAL A 233 -23.63 -10.35 8.08
C VAL A 233 -24.35 -9.10 7.60
N PHE A 234 -23.68 -8.26 6.79
CA PHE A 234 -24.23 -6.96 6.39
C PHE A 234 -25.03 -7.00 5.09
N GLY A 235 -24.88 -8.05 4.26
CA GLY A 235 -25.48 -8.12 2.92
C GLY A 235 -24.87 -7.15 1.89
N THR A 236 -23.89 -6.35 2.30
CA THR A 236 -23.14 -5.42 1.46
C THR A 236 -21.66 -5.44 1.85
N LEU A 237 -20.80 -5.01 0.93
CA LEU A 237 -19.37 -4.80 1.17
C LEU A 237 -19.01 -3.32 1.28
N ASN A 238 -19.98 -2.41 1.11
CA ASN A 238 -19.79 -0.97 1.20
C ASN A 238 -19.50 -0.56 2.66
N PHE A 239 -18.44 0.23 2.86
CA PHE A 239 -18.04 0.66 4.20
C PHE A 239 -19.08 1.56 4.87
N ALA A 240 -19.63 2.53 4.13
CA ALA A 240 -20.54 3.53 4.71
C ALA A 240 -21.85 2.89 5.16
N ASP A 241 -22.39 1.94 4.39
CA ASP A 241 -23.63 1.26 4.73
C ASP A 241 -23.43 0.28 5.90
N ALA A 242 -22.43 -0.61 5.79
CA ALA A 242 -22.20 -1.67 6.77
C ALA A 242 -21.69 -1.15 8.12
N LEU A 243 -20.78 -0.16 8.11
CA LEU A 243 -20.18 0.40 9.32
C LEU A 243 -20.95 1.61 9.87
N SER A 244 -22.17 1.87 9.39
CA SER A 244 -23.09 2.82 10.00
C SER A 244 -23.54 2.35 11.39
N ALA A 245 -24.04 3.28 12.22
CA ALA A 245 -24.58 2.95 13.53
C ALA A 245 -25.70 1.89 13.44
N HIS A 246 -26.61 2.06 12.49
CA HIS A 246 -27.71 1.13 12.26
C HIS A 246 -27.21 -0.24 11.72
N GLY A 247 -26.23 -0.23 10.81
CA GLY A 247 -25.64 -1.45 10.27
C GLY A 247 -24.98 -2.29 11.36
N LEU A 248 -24.19 -1.66 12.24
CA LEU A 248 -23.52 -2.33 13.35
C LEU A 248 -24.51 -2.83 14.41
N GLU A 249 -25.53 -2.04 14.76
CA GLU A 249 -26.57 -2.46 15.71
C GLU A 249 -27.32 -3.70 15.20
N THR A 250 -27.73 -3.68 13.93
CA THR A 250 -28.40 -4.83 13.28
C THR A 250 -27.49 -6.05 13.26
N ALA A 251 -26.20 -5.86 12.96
CA ALA A 251 -25.22 -6.94 12.94
C ALA A 251 -25.03 -7.62 14.31
N VAL A 252 -25.06 -6.85 15.41
CA VAL A 252 -24.99 -7.41 16.77
C VAL A 252 -26.16 -8.36 17.05
N HIS A 253 -27.35 -8.07 16.52
CA HIS A 253 -28.52 -8.93 16.68
C HIS A 253 -28.55 -10.13 15.72
N LEU A 254 -28.02 -9.98 14.51
CA LEU A 254 -27.96 -11.05 13.50
C LEU A 254 -26.92 -12.12 13.81
N VAL A 255 -25.80 -11.73 14.41
CA VAL A 255 -24.72 -12.65 14.76
C VAL A 255 -25.06 -13.34 16.08
N SER A 256 -25.17 -14.67 16.07
CA SER A 256 -25.52 -15.46 17.28
C SER A 256 -24.56 -15.24 18.44
N ALA A 257 -23.28 -15.00 18.15
CA ALA A 257 -22.25 -14.68 19.13
C ALA A 257 -22.20 -13.18 19.51
N GLY A 258 -23.08 -12.33 18.97
CA GLY A 258 -23.13 -10.89 19.21
C GLY A 258 -21.80 -10.17 18.98
N ILE A 259 -21.43 -9.29 19.92
CA ILE A 259 -20.19 -8.50 19.89
C ILE A 259 -18.93 -9.37 19.72
N PRO A 260 -18.74 -10.50 20.44
CA PRO A 260 -17.64 -11.44 20.17
C PRO A 260 -17.55 -11.91 18.72
N GLY A 261 -18.68 -12.16 18.05
CA GLY A 261 -18.70 -12.58 16.65
C GLY A 261 -18.24 -11.49 15.69
N LEU A 262 -18.59 -10.22 15.96
CA LEU A 262 -18.06 -9.06 15.23
C LEU A 262 -16.57 -8.83 15.52
N GLY A 263 -16.14 -9.13 16.76
CA GLY A 263 -14.73 -9.09 17.14
C GLY A 263 -13.88 -10.10 16.36
N LEU A 264 -14.38 -11.32 16.15
CA LEU A 264 -13.74 -12.31 15.28
C LEU A 264 -13.65 -11.82 13.84
N MET A 265 -14.72 -11.21 13.30
CA MET A 265 -14.70 -10.61 11.97
C MET A 265 -13.63 -9.53 11.84
N ALA A 266 -13.50 -8.65 12.83
CA ALA A 266 -12.45 -7.63 12.87
C ALA A 266 -11.05 -8.24 12.89
N LEU A 267 -10.82 -9.31 13.66
CA LEU A 267 -9.53 -10.00 13.71
C LEU A 267 -9.19 -10.72 12.40
N LEU A 268 -10.17 -11.34 11.73
CA LEU A 268 -9.98 -11.93 10.41
C LEU A 268 -9.56 -10.87 9.39
N LEU A 269 -10.26 -9.73 9.37
CA LEU A 269 -9.89 -8.59 8.51
C LEU A 269 -8.50 -8.04 8.86
N PHE A 270 -8.19 -7.88 10.15
CA PHE A 270 -6.90 -7.41 10.65
C PHE A 270 -5.72 -8.30 10.23
N THR A 271 -5.93 -9.61 10.00
CA THR A 271 -4.84 -10.47 9.52
C THR A 271 -4.24 -10.00 8.20
N GLY A 272 -5.03 -9.35 7.34
CA GLY A 272 -4.52 -8.66 6.15
C GLY A 272 -3.53 -7.57 6.50
N THR A 273 -3.89 -6.68 7.43
CA THR A 273 -2.96 -5.66 7.97
C THR A 273 -1.69 -6.29 8.54
N VAL A 274 -1.80 -7.41 9.25
CA VAL A 274 -0.62 -8.13 9.78
C VAL A 274 0.33 -8.55 8.65
N GLY A 275 -0.21 -9.06 7.54
CA GLY A 275 0.56 -9.43 6.35
C GLY A 275 1.19 -8.23 5.63
N LYS A 276 0.38 -7.30 5.13
CA LYS A 276 0.86 -6.18 4.29
C LYS A 276 1.64 -5.12 5.04
N SER A 277 1.33 -4.86 6.31
CA SER A 277 2.09 -3.92 7.14
C SER A 277 3.18 -4.61 7.97
N ALA A 278 3.54 -5.85 7.61
CA ALA A 278 4.67 -6.60 8.17
C ALA A 278 4.65 -6.64 9.71
N GLN A 279 3.49 -6.88 10.31
CA GLN A 279 3.39 -7.01 11.77
C GLN A 279 3.85 -8.40 12.20
N TRP A 280 4.21 -8.55 13.48
CA TRP A 280 4.44 -9.88 14.04
C TRP A 280 3.16 -10.74 13.94
N PRO A 281 3.25 -12.00 13.49
CA PRO A 281 4.46 -12.78 13.17
C PRO A 281 4.93 -12.69 11.70
N LEU A 282 4.16 -12.08 10.80
CA LEU A 282 4.39 -12.08 9.34
C LEU A 282 5.36 -11.00 8.84
N HIS A 283 6.20 -10.45 9.70
CA HIS A 283 7.15 -9.36 9.40
C HIS A 283 8.36 -9.74 8.53
N VAL A 284 8.69 -11.04 8.47
CA VAL A 284 9.98 -11.56 7.96
C VAL A 284 10.26 -11.27 6.48
N TRP A 285 9.26 -10.89 5.70
CA TRP A 285 9.45 -10.62 4.28
C TRP A 285 9.97 -9.22 3.98
N LEU A 286 9.69 -8.25 4.85
CA LEU A 286 9.92 -6.84 4.56
C LEU A 286 11.43 -6.48 4.52
N PRO A 287 12.29 -7.02 5.40
CA PRO A 287 13.74 -6.81 5.30
C PRO A 287 14.32 -7.38 3.99
N ASP A 288 13.93 -8.59 3.61
CA ASP A 288 14.38 -9.25 2.37
C ASP A 288 13.87 -8.54 1.11
N ALA A 289 12.76 -7.80 1.20
CA ALA A 289 12.25 -6.98 0.09
C ALA A 289 13.22 -5.86 -0.34
N MET A 290 14.27 -5.59 0.45
CA MET A 290 15.33 -4.61 0.14
C MET A 290 16.24 -5.02 -1.01
N GLU A 291 16.14 -6.26 -1.47
CA GLU A 291 16.83 -6.78 -2.66
C GLU A 291 16.34 -6.13 -3.98
N GLY A 292 15.14 -5.54 -3.99
CA GLY A 292 14.64 -4.78 -5.13
C GLY A 292 15.33 -3.42 -5.29
N PRO A 293 15.19 -2.76 -6.47
CA PRO A 293 15.70 -1.42 -6.70
C PRO A 293 15.21 -0.43 -5.63
N THR A 294 16.06 0.52 -5.21
CA THR A 294 15.71 1.45 -4.11
C THR A 294 14.41 2.25 -4.34
N PRO A 295 14.04 2.68 -5.55
CA PRO A 295 12.73 3.31 -5.78
C PRO A 295 11.53 2.38 -5.49
N VAL A 296 11.71 1.05 -5.66
CA VAL A 296 10.71 0.05 -5.25
C VAL A 296 10.57 0.03 -3.74
N SER A 297 11.70 0.05 -3.02
CA SER A 297 11.70 0.11 -1.55
C SER A 297 10.95 1.35 -1.06
N ALA A 298 11.18 2.53 -1.64
CA ALA A 298 10.43 3.74 -1.32
C ALA A 298 8.92 3.58 -1.55
N THR A 299 8.51 2.93 -2.65
CA THR A 299 7.09 2.70 -2.97
C THR A 299 6.44 1.73 -1.99
N ILE A 300 7.07 0.59 -1.73
CA ILE A 300 6.55 -0.45 -0.83
C ILE A 300 6.45 0.06 0.61
N HIS A 301 7.46 0.79 1.08
CA HIS A 301 7.62 1.14 2.50
C HIS A 301 7.04 2.50 2.91
N ALA A 302 6.79 3.39 1.95
CA ALA A 302 6.31 4.72 2.26
C ALA A 302 4.94 4.98 1.63
N ALA A 303 4.84 4.87 0.31
CA ALA A 303 3.68 5.34 -0.41
C ALA A 303 2.54 4.31 -0.51
N ALA A 304 2.83 3.02 -0.58
CA ALA A 304 1.85 2.04 -1.02
C ALA A 304 1.62 0.86 -0.05
N MET A 305 2.35 -0.23 -0.22
CA MET A 305 1.97 -1.55 0.31
C MET A 305 1.77 -1.59 1.81
N VAL A 306 2.75 -1.09 2.57
CA VAL A 306 2.66 -1.15 4.03
C VAL A 306 1.64 -0.16 4.59
N SER A 307 1.45 0.97 3.89
CA SER A 307 0.48 2.00 4.23
C SER A 307 -0.95 1.53 3.99
N ALA A 308 -1.17 0.67 3.00
CA ALA A 308 -2.48 0.09 2.71
C ALA A 308 -3.04 -0.73 3.89
N GLY A 309 -2.20 -1.48 4.62
CA GLY A 309 -2.66 -2.24 5.76
C GLY A 309 -3.08 -1.37 6.95
N VAL A 310 -2.34 -0.30 7.24
CA VAL A 310 -2.72 0.68 8.28
C VAL A 310 -3.97 1.46 7.84
N PHE A 311 -4.08 1.83 6.57
CA PHE A 311 -5.26 2.48 6.03
C PHE A 311 -6.51 1.59 6.14
N MET A 312 -6.40 0.30 5.85
CA MET A 312 -7.50 -0.66 5.97
C MET A 312 -7.98 -0.82 7.41
N ILE A 313 -7.07 -0.98 8.38
CA ILE A 313 -7.47 -1.11 9.80
C ILE A 313 -8.13 0.17 10.33
N ILE A 314 -7.69 1.35 9.86
CA ILE A 314 -8.35 2.62 10.19
C ILE A 314 -9.77 2.66 9.58
N ARG A 315 -9.95 2.19 8.34
CA ARG A 315 -11.28 2.15 7.70
C ARG A 315 -12.27 1.23 8.39
N ILE A 316 -11.82 0.09 8.90
CA ILE A 316 -12.67 -0.85 9.66
C ILE A 316 -12.71 -0.50 11.16
N PHE A 317 -12.12 0.62 11.59
CA PHE A 317 -12.11 1.00 13.00
C PHE A 317 -13.49 1.03 13.67
N PRO A 318 -14.58 1.49 13.02
CA PRO A 318 -15.91 1.42 13.62
C PRO A 318 -16.30 0.01 14.08
N LEU A 319 -15.89 -1.03 13.34
CA LEU A 319 -16.12 -2.43 13.72
C LEU A 319 -15.34 -2.82 14.99
N ILE A 320 -14.10 -2.34 15.13
CA ILE A 320 -13.27 -2.56 16.32
C ILE A 320 -13.86 -1.81 17.52
N ALA A 321 -14.35 -0.59 17.30
CA ALA A 321 -14.89 0.30 18.32
C ALA A 321 -16.16 -0.25 19.00
N VAL A 322 -16.96 -1.08 18.31
CA VAL A 322 -18.13 -1.76 18.92
C VAL A 322 -17.72 -2.55 20.16
N GLY A 323 -16.58 -3.25 20.11
CA GLY A 323 -16.06 -4.01 21.25
C GLY A 323 -15.50 -3.14 22.39
N MET A 324 -15.13 -1.90 22.10
CA MET A 324 -14.57 -0.96 23.09
C MET A 324 -15.65 -0.19 23.87
N GLY A 325 -16.92 -0.30 23.46
CA GLY A 325 -18.03 0.38 24.12
C GLY A 325 -18.40 -0.22 25.48
N PRO A 326 -19.33 0.43 26.22
CA PRO A 326 -19.71 0.03 27.59
C PRO A 326 -20.26 -1.40 27.72
N GLN A 327 -20.82 -1.94 26.64
CA GLN A 327 -21.42 -3.28 26.60
C GLN A 327 -20.50 -4.32 25.91
N GLY A 328 -19.33 -3.91 25.42
CA GLY A 328 -18.38 -4.76 24.71
C GLY A 328 -17.26 -5.29 25.60
N SER A 329 -16.41 -6.14 25.02
CA SER A 329 -15.11 -6.48 25.59
C SER A 329 -14.00 -5.91 24.71
N PRO A 330 -13.10 -5.06 25.25
CA PRO A 330 -12.04 -4.42 24.47
C PRO A 330 -10.95 -5.41 24.01
N THR A 331 -11.12 -6.72 24.23
CA THR A 331 -10.14 -7.78 23.93
C THR A 331 -9.55 -7.67 22.52
N VAL A 332 -10.37 -7.37 21.51
CA VAL A 332 -9.90 -7.19 20.12
C VAL A 332 -8.93 -6.02 20.01
N GLY A 333 -9.27 -4.89 20.63
CA GLY A 333 -8.38 -3.73 20.73
C GLY A 333 -7.06 -4.07 21.42
N TRP A 334 -7.12 -4.79 22.54
CA TRP A 334 -5.92 -5.26 23.26
C TRP A 334 -5.03 -6.19 22.43
N VAL A 335 -5.62 -7.09 21.63
CA VAL A 335 -4.87 -7.98 20.73
C VAL A 335 -4.15 -7.16 19.65
N ILE A 336 -4.86 -6.24 19.00
CA ILE A 336 -4.30 -5.35 17.97
C ILE A 336 -3.19 -4.48 18.58
N ALA A 337 -3.46 -3.88 19.74
CA ALA A 337 -2.52 -3.04 20.47
C ALA A 337 -1.27 -3.81 20.91
N GLY A 338 -1.45 -5.04 21.39
CA GLY A 338 -0.36 -5.93 21.80
C GLY A 338 0.53 -6.33 20.63
N ILE A 339 -0.06 -6.73 19.50
CA ILE A 339 0.69 -7.06 18.27
C ILE A 339 1.46 -5.84 17.76
N GLY A 340 0.82 -4.67 17.69
CA GLY A 340 1.47 -3.44 17.24
C GLY A 340 2.62 -3.02 18.16
N SER A 341 2.40 -3.04 19.49
CA SER A 341 3.42 -2.64 20.48
C SER A 341 4.61 -3.60 20.49
N PHE A 342 4.34 -4.91 20.40
CA PHE A 342 5.40 -5.91 20.31
C PHE A 342 6.20 -5.74 19.01
N THR A 343 5.52 -5.53 17.88
CA THR A 343 6.15 -5.28 16.59
C THR A 343 7.04 -4.03 16.64
N ALA A 344 6.55 -2.95 17.27
CA ALA A 344 7.28 -1.69 17.41
C ALA A 344 8.62 -1.89 18.13
N LEU A 345 8.59 -2.55 19.30
CA LEU A 345 9.78 -2.80 20.12
C LEU A 345 10.74 -3.79 19.46
N MET A 346 10.22 -4.90 18.95
CA MET A 346 11.00 -5.95 18.30
C MET A 346 11.75 -5.42 17.08
N ALA A 347 11.09 -4.66 16.22
CA ALA A 347 11.75 -4.12 15.03
C ALA A 347 12.76 -3.01 15.36
N ALA A 348 12.50 -2.19 16.37
CA ALA A 348 13.43 -1.14 16.80
C ALA A 348 14.75 -1.74 17.32
N THR A 349 14.70 -2.81 18.12
CA THR A 349 15.91 -3.45 18.64
C THR A 349 16.70 -4.15 17.53
N ILE A 350 16.03 -4.77 16.55
CA ILE A 350 16.71 -5.37 15.40
C ILE A 350 17.36 -4.28 14.52
N ALA A 351 16.70 -3.14 14.32
CA ALA A 351 17.22 -2.04 13.49
C ALA A 351 18.58 -1.52 13.99
N VAL A 352 18.78 -1.44 15.32
CA VAL A 352 20.04 -0.98 15.93
C VAL A 352 21.21 -1.93 15.64
N ALA A 353 20.92 -3.21 15.39
CA ALA A 353 21.91 -4.24 15.07
C ALA A 353 22.11 -4.45 13.56
N GLN A 354 21.49 -3.64 12.70
CA GLN A 354 21.66 -3.74 11.25
C GLN A 354 22.88 -2.95 10.76
N TYR A 355 23.66 -3.57 9.87
CA TYR A 355 24.82 -2.94 9.23
C TYR A 355 24.51 -2.40 7.81
N ASP A 356 23.42 -2.85 7.19
CA ASP A 356 22.94 -2.36 5.89
C ASP A 356 21.94 -1.20 6.07
N VAL A 357 22.16 -0.10 5.34
CA VAL A 357 21.30 1.09 5.38
C VAL A 357 19.86 0.75 4.98
N LYS A 358 19.64 -0.08 3.96
CA LYS A 358 18.28 -0.46 3.54
C LYS A 358 17.62 -1.35 4.60
N GLY A 359 18.36 -2.29 5.19
CA GLY A 359 17.95 -3.09 6.34
C GLY A 359 17.51 -2.26 7.54
N VAL A 360 18.31 -1.27 7.96
CA VAL A 360 17.94 -0.32 9.05
C VAL A 360 16.61 0.38 8.73
N LEU A 361 16.47 0.89 7.50
CA LEU A 361 15.26 1.61 7.08
C LEU A 361 14.03 0.69 7.02
N ALA A 362 14.19 -0.57 6.61
CA ALA A 362 13.14 -1.57 6.59
C ALA A 362 12.62 -1.87 8.00
N TYR A 363 13.51 -2.21 8.95
CA TYR A 363 13.09 -2.46 10.34
C TYR A 363 12.54 -1.21 11.03
N SER A 364 13.10 -0.03 10.75
CA SER A 364 12.50 1.22 11.22
C SER A 364 11.07 1.40 10.67
N THR A 365 10.78 0.97 9.44
CA THR A 365 9.41 0.98 8.88
C THR A 365 8.49 0.03 9.66
N ILE A 366 8.92 -1.22 9.89
CA ILE A 366 8.16 -2.20 10.69
C ILE A 366 7.82 -1.63 12.06
N SER A 367 8.79 -0.97 12.70
CA SER A 367 8.60 -0.36 14.01
C SER A 367 7.54 0.75 14.01
N GLN A 368 7.61 1.67 13.03
CA GLN A 368 6.66 2.79 12.92
C GLN A 368 5.24 2.32 12.59
N LEU A 369 5.08 1.30 11.73
CA LEU A 369 3.78 0.68 11.48
C LEU A 369 3.24 0.00 12.74
N GLY A 370 4.11 -0.63 13.53
CA GLY A 370 3.77 -1.16 14.85
C GLY A 370 3.17 -0.10 15.77
N PHE A 371 3.76 1.10 15.83
CA PHE A 371 3.18 2.23 16.58
C PHE A 371 1.80 2.64 16.07
N MET A 372 1.60 2.69 14.75
CA MET A 372 0.30 3.04 14.16
C MET A 372 -0.76 1.98 14.48
N VAL A 373 -0.44 0.70 14.34
CA VAL A 373 -1.33 -0.42 14.68
C VAL A 373 -1.64 -0.42 16.18
N ALA A 374 -0.65 -0.15 17.02
CA ALA A 374 -0.84 -0.01 18.46
C ALA A 374 -1.83 1.11 18.80
N ALA A 375 -1.66 2.28 18.17
CA ALA A 375 -2.56 3.43 18.36
C ALA A 375 -4.00 3.10 17.96
N VAL A 376 -4.23 2.41 16.83
CA VAL A 376 -5.57 1.96 16.42
C VAL A 376 -6.17 1.00 17.45
N GLY A 377 -5.39 0.03 17.94
CA GLY A 377 -5.83 -0.91 18.97
C GLY A 377 -6.20 -0.26 20.31
N MET A 378 -5.62 0.91 20.62
CA MET A 378 -5.96 1.73 21.80
C MET A 378 -7.10 2.73 21.56
N GLY A 379 -7.68 2.77 20.35
CA GLY A 379 -8.72 3.73 19.97
C GLY A 379 -8.20 5.06 19.41
N ALA A 380 -6.89 5.27 19.36
CA ALA A 380 -6.25 6.48 18.85
C ALA A 380 -6.06 6.46 17.32
N TYR A 381 -7.11 6.17 16.56
CA TYR A 381 -7.07 6.05 15.09
C TYR A 381 -6.69 7.36 14.38
N VAL A 382 -7.03 8.52 14.96
CA VAL A 382 -6.64 9.84 14.43
C VAL A 382 -5.12 10.02 14.50
N ALA A 383 -4.50 9.64 15.63
CA ALA A 383 -3.05 9.69 15.78
C ALA A 383 -2.36 8.71 14.82
N ALA A 384 -2.93 7.52 14.62
CA ALA A 384 -2.45 6.55 13.63
C ALA A 384 -2.52 7.12 12.20
N ALA A 385 -3.63 7.75 11.81
CA ALA A 385 -3.79 8.37 10.51
C ALA A 385 -2.79 9.51 10.29
N PHE A 386 -2.64 10.41 11.27
CA PHE A 386 -1.65 11.50 11.21
C PHE A 386 -0.22 10.97 11.06
N HIS A 387 0.14 9.96 11.86
CA HIS A 387 1.46 9.34 11.77
C HIS A 387 1.66 8.62 10.42
N LEU A 388 0.65 7.94 9.88
CA LEU A 388 0.73 7.31 8.57
C LEU A 388 1.12 8.31 7.47
N ILE A 389 0.55 9.51 7.51
CA ILE A 389 0.83 10.57 6.54
C ILE A 389 2.27 11.09 6.68
N THR A 390 2.68 11.44 7.89
CA THR A 390 4.04 11.96 8.12
C THR A 390 5.09 10.91 7.78
N HIS A 391 4.87 9.66 8.19
CA HIS A 391 5.69 8.52 7.82
C HIS A 391 5.84 8.35 6.31
N GLY A 392 4.73 8.47 5.55
CA GLY A 392 4.76 8.39 4.08
C GLY A 392 5.74 9.37 3.44
N PHE A 393 5.76 10.63 3.87
CA PHE A 393 6.71 11.62 3.35
C PHE A 393 8.15 11.33 3.80
N PHE A 394 8.37 11.15 5.10
CA PHE A 394 9.73 10.99 5.64
C PHE A 394 10.40 9.70 5.19
N LYS A 395 9.66 8.58 5.09
CA LYS A 395 10.23 7.32 4.59
C LYS A 395 10.54 7.38 3.11
N ALA A 396 9.69 8.01 2.29
CA ALA A 396 10.01 8.20 0.89
C ALA A 396 11.34 8.96 0.78
N LEU A 397 11.47 10.10 1.46
CA LEU A 397 12.70 10.88 1.48
C LEU A 397 13.93 10.06 1.92
N LEU A 398 13.83 9.30 3.03
CA LEU A 398 14.93 8.49 3.54
C LEU A 398 15.38 7.40 2.56
N PHE A 399 14.45 6.71 1.89
CA PHE A 399 14.80 5.71 0.89
C PHE A 399 15.40 6.32 -0.37
N LEU A 400 14.88 7.46 -0.85
CA LEU A 400 15.47 8.14 -2.00
C LEU A 400 16.87 8.68 -1.67
N ALA A 401 17.07 9.21 -0.46
CA ALA A 401 18.37 9.65 0.02
C ALA A 401 19.35 8.48 0.16
N SER A 402 18.93 7.34 0.73
CA SER A 402 19.80 6.17 0.83
C SER A 402 20.21 5.65 -0.55
N GLY A 403 19.31 5.66 -1.53
CA GLY A 403 19.64 5.30 -2.91
C GLY A 403 20.66 6.23 -3.56
N SER A 404 20.64 7.52 -3.21
CA SER A 404 21.66 8.48 -3.66
C SER A 404 23.02 8.23 -3.00
N VAL A 405 23.03 7.88 -1.71
CA VAL A 405 24.27 7.51 -0.99
C VAL A 405 24.86 6.23 -1.56
N ILE A 406 24.03 5.21 -1.82
CA ILE A 406 24.47 3.94 -2.42
C ILE A 406 25.10 4.19 -3.80
N HIS A 407 24.43 4.96 -4.67
CA HIS A 407 25.01 5.35 -5.96
C HIS A 407 26.35 6.09 -5.78
N GLY A 408 26.43 7.07 -4.89
CA GLY A 408 27.67 7.82 -4.64
C GLY A 408 28.81 6.93 -4.15
N MET A 409 28.53 5.97 -3.28
CA MET A 409 29.51 5.00 -2.79
C MET A 409 29.98 4.03 -3.87
N GLU A 410 29.09 3.56 -4.74
CA GLU A 410 29.45 2.70 -5.88
C GLU A 410 30.38 3.44 -6.85
N HIS A 411 30.08 4.72 -7.16
CA HIS A 411 30.96 5.55 -7.99
C HIS A 411 32.34 5.74 -7.34
N GLY A 412 32.38 6.08 -6.05
CA GLY A 412 33.64 6.28 -5.32
C GLY A 412 34.48 5.01 -5.20
N ALA A 413 33.87 3.84 -5.03
CA ALA A 413 34.57 2.56 -5.01
C ALA A 413 35.21 2.24 -6.38
N MET A 414 34.52 2.52 -7.49
CA MET A 414 35.10 2.30 -8.82
C MET A 414 36.30 3.23 -9.09
N GLU A 415 36.22 4.51 -8.71
CA GLU A 415 37.33 5.46 -8.92
C GLU A 415 38.59 5.14 -8.09
N VAL A 416 38.43 4.58 -6.88
CA VAL A 416 39.58 4.20 -6.03
C VAL A 416 40.32 2.98 -6.56
N HIS A 417 39.67 2.11 -7.34
CA HIS A 417 40.28 0.93 -7.93
C HIS A 417 40.88 1.16 -9.33
N ASP A 418 40.64 2.32 -9.94
CA ASP A 418 41.22 2.75 -11.21
C ASP A 418 42.56 3.54 -11.05
N HIS A 419 43.02 3.73 -9.82
CA HIS A 419 44.31 4.32 -9.45
C HIS A 419 45.21 3.31 -8.74
#